data_AF-A0A392RN56-F1
#
_entry.id   AF-A0A392RN56-F1
#
_cell.length_a   1.000
_cell.length_b   1.000
_cell.length_c   1.000
_cell.angle_alpha   90.00
_cell.angle_beta   90.00
_cell.angle_gamma   90.00
#
_symmetry.space_group_name_H-M   'P 1'
#
loop_
_entity.id
_entity.type
_entity.pdbx_description
1 polymer ?
#
loop_
_entity_poly.entity_id
_entity_poly.type
_entity_poly.pdbx_seq_one_letter_code
_entity_poly.pdbx_strand_id
1 'polypeptide(L)' 'MAANKANPLDVLVIGGGATGTSAALDAVTRGLKVGLVEREDFASGTSSRSTKLLHGGTLLATK' A
#
# COMPACT_ATOMS: atom_id res chain seq x y z
N MET A 1 -18.09 4.09 0.49
CA MET A 1 -18.80 5.06 -0.38
C MET A 1 -17.95 5.25 -1.63
N ALA A 2 -18.48 4.97 -2.83
CA ALA A 2 -17.69 5.11 -4.07
C ALA A 2 -17.46 6.59 -4.41
N ALA A 3 -16.29 6.92 -4.97
CA ALA A 3 -16.01 8.27 -5.44
C ALA A 3 -16.81 8.59 -6.70
N ASN A 4 -17.24 9.85 -6.83
CA ASN A 4 -18.01 10.37 -7.96
C ASN A 4 -17.52 11.81 -8.21
N LYS A 5 -17.79 12.37 -9.39
CA LYS A 5 -17.53 13.77 -9.77
C LYS A 5 -17.97 14.79 -8.71
N ALA A 6 -19.08 14.52 -8.01
CA ALA A 6 -19.59 15.37 -6.92
C ALA A 6 -18.90 15.15 -5.56
N ASN A 7 -18.16 14.06 -5.39
CA ASN A 7 -17.48 13.69 -4.16
C ASN A 7 -16.17 12.95 -4.52
N PRO A 8 -15.13 13.67 -4.97
CA PRO A 8 -13.88 13.10 -5.45
C PRO A 8 -13.11 12.40 -4.31
N LEU A 9 -12.09 11.62 -4.67
CA LEU A 9 -11.10 11.13 -3.70
C LEU A 9 -10.11 12.26 -3.38
N ASP A 10 -9.63 12.28 -2.14
CA ASP A 10 -8.51 13.14 -1.74
C ASP A 10 -7.18 12.52 -2.17
N VAL A 11 -7.08 11.19 -2.13
CA VAL A 11 -5.87 10.43 -2.51
C VAL A 11 -6.25 9.21 -3.34
N LEU A 12 -5.52 9.00 -4.45
CA LEU A 12 -5.56 7.76 -5.23
C LEU A 12 -4.20 7.09 -5.19
N VAL A 13 -4.13 5.89 -4.62
CA VAL A 13 -2.92 5.06 -4.58
C VAL A 13 -2.93 4.06 -5.73
N ILE A 14 -1.81 3.96 -6.44
CA ILE A 14 -1.63 3.02 -7.56
C ILE A 14 -0.66 1.92 -7.13
N GLY A 15 -1.13 0.67 -7.15
CA GLY A 15 -0.43 -0.52 -6.69
C GLY A 15 -0.87 -0.94 -5.28
N GLY A 16 -1.32 -2.17 -5.15
CA GLY A 16 -1.76 -2.86 -3.93
C GLY A 16 -0.70 -3.79 -3.33
N GLY A 17 0.59 -3.49 -3.54
CA GLY A 17 1.70 -4.12 -2.82
C GLY A 17 1.88 -3.55 -1.41
N ALA A 18 2.85 -4.07 -0.65
CA ALA A 18 3.10 -3.68 0.74
C ALA A 18 3.20 -2.16 0.95
N THR A 19 3.90 -1.45 0.08
CA THR A 19 4.07 0.00 0.13
C THR A 19 2.78 0.77 -0.20
N GLY A 20 2.05 0.35 -1.22
CA GLY A 20 0.82 1.04 -1.62
C GLY A 20 -0.28 0.86 -0.59
N THR A 21 -0.42 -0.35 -0.05
CA THR A 21 -1.39 -0.62 1.03
C THR A 21 -1.05 0.13 2.32
N SER A 22 0.23 0.24 2.69
CA SER A 22 0.62 1.02 3.87
C SER A 22 0.39 2.53 3.68
N ALA A 23 0.68 3.08 2.50
CA ALA A 23 0.39 4.47 2.18
C ALA A 23 -1.12 4.77 2.19
N ALA A 24 -1.93 3.86 1.63
CA ALA A 24 -3.39 4.00 1.67
C ALA A 24 -3.91 3.94 3.11
N LEU A 25 -3.37 3.05 3.94
CA LEU A 25 -3.73 2.96 5.35
C LEU A 25 -3.40 4.26 6.10
N ASP A 26 -2.20 4.82 5.93
CA ASP A 26 -1.80 6.09 6.56
C ASP A 26 -2.70 7.25 6.13
N ALA A 27 -3.08 7.32 4.85
CA ALA A 27 -3.99 8.34 4.37
C ALA A 27 -5.41 8.18 4.96
N VAL A 28 -5.92 6.94 5.08
CA VAL A 28 -7.23 6.66 5.69
C VAL A 28 -7.23 7.00 7.18
N THR A 29 -6.17 6.66 7.92
CA THR A 29 -6.10 6.96 9.37
C THR A 29 -6.02 8.46 9.67
N ARG A 30 -5.59 9.26 8.69
CA ARG A 30 -5.64 10.73 8.72
C ARG A 30 -7.01 11.32 8.33
N GLY A 31 -8.00 10.48 8.04
CA GLY A 31 -9.36 10.90 7.71
C GLY A 31 -9.58 11.31 6.26
N LEU A 32 -8.63 11.00 5.37
CA LEU A 32 -8.75 11.30 3.94
C LEU A 32 -9.62 10.26 3.24
N LYS A 33 -10.30 10.68 2.18
CA LYS A 33 -11.04 9.77 1.31
C LYS A 33 -10.09 9.17 0.27
N VAL A 34 -9.70 7.93 0.51
CA VAL A 34 -8.67 7.23 -0.27
C VAL A 34 -9.28 6.18 -1.19
N GLY A 35 -8.77 6.10 -2.42
CA GLY A 35 -8.94 4.95 -3.29
C GLY A 35 -7.61 4.27 -3.54
N LEU A 36 -7.61 2.95 -3.75
CA LEU A 36 -6.44 2.18 -4.15
C LEU A 36 -6.83 1.30 -5.33
N VAL A 37 -5.99 1.29 -6.37
CA VAL A 37 -6.17 0.44 -7.56
C VAL A 37 -4.95 -0.45 -7.75
N GLU A 38 -5.20 -1.72 -8.02
CA GLU A 38 -4.21 -2.72 -8.39
C GLU A 38 -4.62 -3.33 -9.73
N ARG A 39 -3.63 -3.62 -10.58
CA ARG A 39 -3.83 -4.23 -11.90
C ARG A 39 -4.24 -5.70 -11.76
N GLU A 40 -3.67 -6.39 -10.78
CA GLU A 40 -3.92 -7.81 -10.51
C GLU A 40 -4.60 -7.99 -9.14
N ASP A 41 -4.31 -9.09 -8.45
CA ASP A 41 -4.70 -9.29 -7.05
C ASP A 41 -3.75 -8.56 -6.09
N PHE A 42 -4.23 -8.28 -4.89
CA PHE A 42 -3.43 -7.62 -3.86
C PHE A 42 -2.15 -8.41 -3.57
N ALA A 43 -1.04 -7.68 -3.40
CA ALA A 43 0.30 -8.22 -3.16
C ALA A 43 0.87 -9.17 -4.24
N SER A 44 0.27 -9.31 -5.44
CA SER A 44 0.72 -10.26 -6.47
C SER A 44 2.15 -10.02 -6.98
N GLY A 45 2.64 -8.78 -6.91
CA GLY A 45 4.01 -8.40 -7.26
C GLY A 45 5.08 -8.89 -6.27
N THR A 46 6.15 -8.11 -6.09
CA THR A 46 7.29 -8.47 -5.22
C THR A 46 6.87 -8.80 -3.78
N SER A 47 5.79 -8.19 -3.28
CA SER A 47 5.29 -8.40 -1.92
C SER A 47 4.93 -9.87 -1.62
N SER A 48 4.46 -10.66 -2.60
CA SER A 48 4.22 -12.10 -2.44
C SER A 48 5.49 -12.97 -2.61
N ARG A 49 6.51 -12.43 -3.26
CA ARG A 49 7.74 -13.11 -3.66
C ARG A 49 8.92 -12.83 -2.72
N SER A 50 8.63 -12.63 -1.43
CA SER A 50 9.64 -12.49 -0.39
C SER A 50 10.00 -13.84 0.24
N THR A 51 11.06 -13.86 1.06
CA THR A 51 11.39 -14.97 1.96
C THR A 51 10.34 -15.16 3.06
N LYS A 52 9.35 -14.26 3.16
CA LYS A 52 8.30 -14.25 4.20
C LYS A 52 8.86 -14.20 5.62
N LEU A 53 10.05 -13.61 5.76
CA LEU A 53 10.70 -13.37 7.03
C LEU A 53 10.82 -11.87 7.27
N LEU A 54 10.44 -11.44 8.47
CA LEU A 54 10.70 -10.10 8.95
C LEU A 54 12.04 -10.12 9.67
N HIS A 55 13.06 -9.47 9.11
CA HIS A 55 14.37 -9.32 9.73
C HIS A 55 14.98 -7.95 9.41
N GLY A 56 15.73 -7.38 10.35
CA GLY A 56 16.42 -6.09 10.16
C GLY A 56 17.71 -6.16 9.31
N GLY A 57 17.95 -7.30 8.65
CA GLY A 57 19.22 -7.61 7.99
C GLY A 57 20.35 -7.92 8.98
N THR A 58 20.70 -9.20 9.16
CA THR A 58 21.86 -9.61 9.99
C THR A 58 23.17 -8.96 9.53
N LEU A 59 23.28 -8.62 8.24
CA LEU A 59 24.44 -7.99 7.61
C LEU A 59 24.43 -6.45 7.65
N LEU A 60 23.28 -5.82 7.91
CA LEU A 60 23.18 -4.36 8.08
C LEU A 60 23.49 -3.92 9.52
N ALA A 61 23.25 -4.79 10.50
CA ALA A 61 23.44 -4.49 11.92
C ALA A 61 24.91 -4.54 12.39
N THR A 62 25.83 -5.05 11.56
CA THR A 62 27.25 -5.20 11.88
C THR A 62 28.15 -4.17 11.17
N LYS A 63 27.56 -3.15 10.55
CA LYS A 63 28.28 -2.05 9.89
C LYS A 63 27.95 -0.72 10.56
#